data_AF-A0A1G7FIS8-F1
#
_entry.id   AF-A0A1G7FIS8-F1
#
_cell.length_a   1.000
_cell.length_b   1.000
_cell.length_c   1.000
_cell.angle_alpha   90.00
_cell.angle_beta   90.00
_cell.angle_gamma   90.00
#
_symmetry.space_group_name_H-M   'P 1'
#
loop_
_entity.id
_entity.type
_entity.pdbx_description
1 polymer ?
#
loop_
_entity_poly.entity_id
_entity_poly.type
_entity_poly.pdbx_seq_one_letter_code
_entity_poly.pdbx_strand_id
1 'polypeptide(L)'
;MSRMVSRLLPLALGVALMAGGAARAADEPAPAEGPAMVAPPPSGTQSLMQQLRDIGLEPEQEGMDPQGLSSGGDDQPGLLDLLRRQREAREAAREATEDPGEPILSLPPWLVPDVRAELRAIVQELSRYARARQPGFAVLARGGAPLAFRSRRAAVLEAARIARAGQGNLDPDSPAAGVGEPASGFLAAIDGFVIDGQFCGEPPVSDEDLVRLADLNMVLASIDHCASPDIADEARRRARTAGLLIHVDTDPQGRLDDIPTERPWGENADNITDPQQARSILVLEDASGFGDVSLLIGALRETNHDILVLDPFVLGEKALAAQHVRELRYKKLGARRLVMAAFDVGYANADEYYWEPSWDLGTPRWLSATALGRPGAHFTEFWDPAWKNQLGEYFVAVMDLGFDGVMIDGLDAFKRWEAIMAVE
;
A
#
# COMPACT_ATOMS: atom_id res chain seq x y z
N MET A 1 25.59 48.16 42.27
CA MET A 1 26.63 49.12 41.81
C MET A 1 27.24 48.58 40.53
N SER A 2 27.59 49.47 39.57
CA SER A 2 28.11 49.17 38.19
C SER A 2 27.13 48.40 37.27
N ARG A 3 26.77 48.84 36.05
CA ARG A 3 27.50 49.36 34.85
C ARG A 3 28.18 48.21 34.07
N MET A 4 28.15 48.12 32.72
CA MET A 4 27.71 49.05 31.65
C MET A 4 27.52 48.34 30.27
N VAL A 5 26.56 48.78 29.43
CA VAL A 5 26.65 49.19 27.98
C VAL A 5 27.24 48.17 26.94
N SER A 6 26.67 47.90 25.76
CA SER A 6 26.35 48.78 24.59
C SER A 6 25.36 48.08 23.63
N ARG A 7 24.23 48.66 23.14
CA ARG A 7 24.01 49.64 22.03
C ARG A 7 24.44 49.22 20.61
N LEU A 8 23.47 49.22 19.69
CA LEU A 8 23.56 49.83 18.34
C LEU A 8 22.14 50.12 17.78
N LEU A 9 22.02 51.10 16.87
CA LEU A 9 20.76 51.64 16.30
C LEU A 9 20.79 51.52 14.75
N PRO A 10 19.66 51.61 14.03
CA PRO A 10 19.58 51.51 12.57
C PRO A 10 19.78 52.86 11.85
N LEU A 11 20.01 52.82 10.53
CA LEU A 11 19.97 53.97 9.63
C LEU A 11 19.25 53.63 8.30
N ALA A 12 18.77 54.64 7.59
CA ALA A 12 17.88 54.53 6.41
C ALA A 12 18.45 55.25 5.16
N LEU A 13 17.61 55.38 4.11
CA LEU A 13 17.84 55.89 2.73
C LEU A 13 18.49 54.85 1.78
N GLY A 14 18.21 54.81 0.46
CA GLY A 14 17.16 55.51 -0.31
C GLY A 14 17.64 56.13 -1.64
N VAL A 15 16.86 55.89 -2.73
CA VAL A 15 16.67 56.75 -3.93
C VAL A 15 17.58 56.59 -5.19
N ALA A 16 16.92 56.29 -6.33
CA ALA A 16 17.19 56.69 -7.74
C ALA A 16 18.45 56.19 -8.51
N LEU A 17 18.54 56.29 -9.87
CA LEU A 17 17.65 56.11 -11.05
C LEU A 17 18.52 56.38 -12.33
N MET A 18 18.05 56.02 -13.54
CA MET A 18 18.61 56.36 -14.88
C MET A 18 19.90 55.60 -15.32
N ALA A 19 20.31 55.56 -16.60
CA ALA A 19 19.68 55.25 -17.90
C ALA A 19 20.62 55.64 -19.07
N GLY A 20 20.70 54.84 -20.15
CA GLY A 20 20.90 55.35 -21.53
C GLY A 20 22.25 55.12 -22.28
N GLY A 21 22.22 54.25 -23.30
CA GLY A 21 22.92 54.36 -24.61
C GLY A 21 24.46 54.19 -24.69
N ALA A 22 25.09 54.03 -25.87
CA ALA A 22 24.66 53.53 -27.20
C ALA A 22 25.88 53.40 -28.17
N ALA A 23 25.75 52.59 -29.24
CA ALA A 23 26.64 52.50 -30.43
C ALA A 23 28.03 51.81 -30.24
N ARG A 24 28.73 51.26 -31.26
CA ARG A 24 28.53 51.22 -32.74
C ARG A 24 29.21 49.99 -33.39
N ALA A 25 28.88 49.74 -34.68
CA ALA A 25 29.38 48.72 -35.64
C ALA A 25 30.93 48.64 -35.82
N ALA A 26 31.55 47.74 -36.60
CA ALA A 26 31.09 46.85 -37.69
C ALA A 26 32.07 45.67 -37.94
N ASP A 27 31.64 44.58 -38.60
CA ASP A 27 32.14 44.18 -39.94
C ASP A 27 31.48 42.86 -40.43
N GLU A 28 31.32 42.73 -41.75
CA GLU A 28 30.87 41.52 -42.46
C GLU A 28 31.70 41.39 -43.75
N PRO A 29 32.04 40.18 -44.20
CA PRO A 29 31.50 39.77 -45.50
C PRO A 29 31.10 38.27 -45.59
N ALA A 30 30.13 38.02 -46.45
CA ALA A 30 29.56 36.71 -46.81
C ALA A 30 30.15 36.18 -48.15
N PRO A 31 29.58 35.19 -48.85
CA PRO A 31 28.69 34.07 -48.46
C PRO A 31 29.37 32.72 -48.88
N ALA A 32 28.77 31.56 -49.18
CA ALA A 32 27.40 31.00 -49.18
C ALA A 32 27.48 29.47 -49.10
N GLU A 33 26.53 28.79 -48.44
CA GLU A 33 25.83 27.60 -48.99
C GLU A 33 24.52 27.33 -48.23
N GLY A 34 23.51 26.81 -48.93
CA GLY A 34 22.10 26.83 -48.54
C GLY A 34 21.58 25.61 -47.74
N PRO A 35 20.27 25.57 -47.42
CA PRO A 35 19.85 25.16 -46.09
C PRO A 35 19.21 23.77 -46.00
N ALA A 36 19.47 23.09 -44.88
CA ALA A 36 18.57 22.05 -44.36
C ALA A 36 17.54 22.72 -43.44
N MET A 37 16.25 22.65 -43.81
CA MET A 37 15.17 23.21 -43.01
C MET A 37 15.03 22.50 -41.65
N VAL A 38 15.14 23.28 -40.57
CA VAL A 38 14.64 22.89 -39.26
C VAL A 38 13.11 22.84 -39.33
N ALA A 39 12.52 21.66 -39.08
CA ALA A 39 11.08 21.55 -38.93
C ALA A 39 10.64 22.17 -37.59
N PRO A 40 9.54 22.95 -37.55
CA PRO A 40 8.97 23.41 -36.28
C PRO A 40 8.38 22.22 -35.50
N PRO A 41 8.31 22.28 -34.16
CA PRO A 41 7.63 21.27 -33.37
C PRO A 41 6.13 21.25 -33.75
N PRO A 42 5.51 20.08 -33.97
CA PRO A 42 4.09 20.01 -34.26
C PRO A 42 3.29 20.40 -33.02
N SER A 43 2.62 21.54 -33.09
CA SER A 43 1.58 21.94 -32.17
C SER A 43 0.23 21.35 -32.57
N GLY A 44 -0.66 21.16 -31.59
CA GLY A 44 -2.06 20.83 -31.84
C GLY A 44 -2.41 19.38 -31.56
N THR A 45 -3.14 19.18 -30.47
CA THR A 45 -3.95 18.00 -30.18
C THR A 45 -4.80 17.61 -31.39
N GLN A 46 -4.42 16.52 -32.08
CA GLN A 46 -5.39 15.79 -32.89
C GLN A 46 -6.40 15.16 -31.94
N SER A 47 -7.69 15.43 -32.17
CA SER A 47 -8.74 14.72 -31.43
C SER A 47 -8.65 13.23 -31.73
N LEU A 48 -8.76 12.39 -30.70
CA LEU A 48 -8.86 10.93 -30.83
C LEU A 48 -9.97 10.52 -31.85
N MET A 49 -11.04 11.32 -31.93
CA MET A 49 -12.15 11.18 -32.87
C MET A 49 -11.81 11.49 -34.34
N GLN A 50 -10.59 11.95 -34.62
CA GLN A 50 -10.04 12.11 -35.97
C GLN A 50 -9.31 10.82 -36.38
N GLN A 51 -8.44 10.31 -35.50
CA GLN A 51 -7.64 9.10 -35.72
C GLN A 51 -8.52 7.84 -35.86
N LEU A 52 -9.65 7.77 -35.15
CA LEU A 52 -10.61 6.67 -35.26
C LEU A 52 -11.38 6.65 -36.60
N ARG A 53 -11.45 7.77 -37.33
CA ARG A 53 -12.12 7.84 -38.64
C ARG A 53 -11.21 7.44 -39.79
N ASP A 54 -9.92 7.73 -39.71
CA ASP A 54 -8.95 7.36 -40.75
C ASP A 54 -8.74 5.83 -40.87
N ILE A 55 -9.18 5.05 -39.88
CA ILE A 55 -9.18 3.57 -39.90
C ILE A 55 -10.53 2.95 -40.31
N GLY A 56 -11.49 3.76 -40.78
CA GLY A 56 -12.69 3.27 -41.48
C GLY A 56 -13.82 2.71 -40.61
N LEU A 57 -13.90 3.10 -39.33
CA LEU A 57 -14.93 2.66 -38.39
C LEU A 57 -16.09 3.69 -38.28
N GLU A 58 -17.15 3.48 -39.06
CA GLU A 58 -18.46 4.11 -38.87
C GLU A 58 -19.36 3.16 -38.02
N PRO A 59 -20.31 3.69 -37.22
CA PRO A 59 -21.14 2.86 -36.35
C PRO A 59 -22.39 2.33 -37.05
N GLU A 60 -22.71 1.04 -36.84
CA GLU A 60 -24.01 0.52 -36.36
C GLU A 60 -24.15 -0.99 -36.59
N GLN A 61 -24.31 -1.76 -35.51
CA GLN A 61 -25.43 -2.70 -35.32
C GLN A 61 -25.41 -3.31 -33.91
N GLU A 62 -26.59 -3.56 -33.35
CA GLU A 62 -26.77 -4.01 -31.95
C GLU A 62 -26.38 -5.49 -31.75
N GLY A 63 -25.74 -5.81 -30.61
CA GLY A 63 -25.70 -7.17 -30.06
C GLY A 63 -24.32 -7.83 -29.86
N MET A 64 -23.21 -7.13 -30.09
CA MET A 64 -21.86 -7.68 -29.90
C MET A 64 -20.89 -6.61 -29.40
N ASP A 65 -19.95 -6.94 -28.50
CA ASP A 65 -18.85 -6.06 -28.09
C ASP A 65 -17.97 -5.79 -29.32
N PRO A 66 -18.02 -4.59 -29.94
CA PRO A 66 -17.48 -4.37 -31.28
C PRO A 66 -15.95 -4.23 -31.29
N GLN A 67 -15.29 -4.27 -30.12
CA GLN A 67 -13.85 -4.11 -29.98
C GLN A 67 -13.17 -5.34 -29.38
N GLY A 68 -13.91 -6.40 -29.03
CA GLY A 68 -13.36 -7.61 -28.42
C GLY A 68 -12.66 -7.35 -27.08
N LEU A 69 -13.12 -6.33 -26.35
CA LEU A 69 -12.51 -5.91 -25.10
C LEU A 69 -12.79 -6.93 -23.98
N SER A 70 -14.03 -7.43 -23.94
CA SER A 70 -14.59 -8.17 -22.80
C SER A 70 -14.97 -9.62 -23.10
N SER A 71 -15.33 -9.96 -24.35
CA SER A 71 -15.74 -11.32 -24.71
C SER A 71 -14.90 -11.91 -25.84
N GLY A 72 -14.03 -12.84 -25.47
CA GLY A 72 -13.50 -13.83 -26.40
C GLY A 72 -14.58 -14.82 -26.80
N GLY A 73 -14.73 -15.09 -28.10
CA GLY A 73 -15.37 -16.34 -28.55
C GLY A 73 -14.48 -17.54 -28.20
N ASP A 74 -15.06 -18.73 -28.10
CA ASP A 74 -14.59 -19.96 -27.39
C ASP A 74 -13.09 -20.38 -27.44
N ASP A 75 -12.21 -19.76 -28.24
CA ASP A 75 -10.77 -20.09 -28.39
C ASP A 75 -9.80 -18.87 -28.36
N GLN A 76 -10.24 -17.63 -28.09
CA GLN A 76 -9.36 -16.43 -28.10
C GLN A 76 -9.64 -15.48 -26.92
N PRO A 77 -8.65 -15.18 -26.03
CA PRO A 77 -8.85 -14.22 -24.92
C PRO A 77 -9.02 -12.77 -25.41
N GLY A 78 -9.84 -11.99 -24.71
CA GLY A 78 -10.12 -10.59 -25.06
C GLY A 78 -8.93 -9.65 -24.82
N LEU A 79 -9.02 -8.40 -25.31
CA LEU A 79 -7.93 -7.43 -25.15
C LEU A 79 -7.63 -7.13 -23.67
N LEU A 80 -8.65 -7.05 -22.81
CA LEU A 80 -8.46 -6.85 -21.37
C LEU A 80 -7.76 -8.07 -20.73
N ASP A 81 -8.09 -9.29 -21.13
CA ASP A 81 -7.40 -10.50 -20.64
C ASP A 81 -5.94 -10.55 -21.09
N LEU A 82 -5.65 -10.12 -22.31
CA LEU A 82 -4.27 -10.01 -22.82
C LEU A 82 -3.48 -8.93 -22.05
N LEU A 83 -4.09 -7.80 -21.73
CA LEU A 83 -3.48 -6.76 -20.91
C LEU A 83 -3.27 -7.21 -19.46
N ARG A 84 -4.24 -7.91 -18.86
CA ARG A 84 -4.13 -8.51 -17.53
C ARG A 84 -2.99 -9.53 -17.49
N ARG A 85 -2.93 -10.47 -18.44
CA ARG A 85 -1.83 -11.44 -18.57
C ARG A 85 -0.47 -10.78 -18.80
N GLN A 86 -0.40 -9.70 -19.59
CA GLN A 86 0.86 -8.95 -19.77
C GLN A 86 1.28 -8.21 -18.50
N ARG A 87 0.34 -7.70 -17.70
CA ARG A 87 0.62 -7.11 -16.38
C ARG A 87 1.09 -8.18 -15.40
N GLU A 88 0.36 -9.27 -15.24
CA GLU A 88 0.74 -10.42 -14.42
C GLU A 88 2.15 -10.93 -14.79
N ALA A 89 2.47 -11.01 -16.09
CA ALA A 89 3.81 -11.39 -16.55
C ALA A 89 4.89 -10.32 -16.29
N ARG A 90 4.56 -9.02 -16.20
CA ARG A 90 5.50 -7.94 -15.84
C ARG A 90 5.71 -7.84 -14.33
N GLU A 91 4.65 -8.04 -13.54
CA GLU A 91 4.72 -8.15 -12.09
C GLU A 91 5.55 -9.39 -11.71
N ALA A 92 5.25 -10.55 -12.30
CA ALA A 92 6.07 -11.76 -12.15
C ALA A 92 7.52 -11.58 -12.65
N ALA A 93 7.75 -10.79 -13.72
CA ALA A 93 9.11 -10.47 -14.16
C ALA A 93 9.85 -9.52 -13.21
N ARG A 94 9.15 -8.62 -12.51
CA ARG A 94 9.71 -7.82 -11.42
C ARG A 94 10.05 -8.67 -10.21
N GLU A 95 9.11 -9.49 -9.76
CA GLU A 95 9.29 -10.46 -8.67
C GLU A 95 10.41 -11.47 -8.99
N ALA A 96 10.63 -11.81 -10.26
CA ALA A 96 11.77 -12.62 -10.72
C ALA A 96 13.10 -11.85 -10.86
N THR A 97 13.09 -10.50 -10.82
CA THR A 97 14.32 -9.67 -10.71
C THR A 97 14.69 -9.35 -9.27
N GLU A 98 13.77 -9.54 -8.31
CA GLU A 98 14.13 -9.74 -6.91
C GLU A 98 14.68 -11.17 -6.78
N ASP A 99 16.01 -11.32 -6.88
CA ASP A 99 16.68 -12.57 -6.53
C ASP A 99 16.31 -12.90 -5.07
N PRO A 100 15.57 -13.99 -4.78
CA PRO A 100 15.17 -14.33 -3.43
C PRO A 100 16.37 -14.69 -2.54
N GLY A 101 17.59 -14.81 -3.12
CA GLY A 101 18.80 -15.22 -2.40
C GLY A 101 18.80 -16.70 -2.01
N GLU A 102 17.78 -17.44 -2.42
CA GLU A 102 17.41 -18.76 -1.91
C GLU A 102 17.06 -19.71 -3.07
N PRO A 103 17.35 -21.03 -2.92
CA PRO A 103 17.06 -21.99 -3.97
C PRO A 103 15.56 -22.22 -4.15
N ILE A 104 15.08 -22.18 -5.40
CA ILE A 104 13.70 -22.55 -5.75
C ILE A 104 13.43 -23.99 -5.29
N LEU A 105 12.41 -24.15 -4.46
CA LEU A 105 11.96 -25.41 -3.90
C LEU A 105 11.11 -26.17 -4.93
N SER A 106 11.73 -27.13 -5.61
CA SER A 106 11.03 -28.06 -6.51
C SER A 106 10.17 -29.04 -5.69
N LEU A 107 8.93 -28.63 -5.42
CA LEU A 107 7.91 -29.43 -4.74
C LEU A 107 6.83 -29.86 -5.74
N PRO A 108 6.36 -31.11 -5.69
CA PRO A 108 5.16 -31.51 -6.42
C PRO A 108 3.96 -30.62 -6.03
N PRO A 109 3.12 -30.13 -6.98
CA PRO A 109 2.09 -29.14 -6.67
C PRO A 109 1.09 -29.54 -5.57
N TRP A 110 0.82 -30.84 -5.37
CA TRP A 110 -0.05 -31.31 -4.29
C TRP A 110 0.57 -31.22 -2.88
N LEU A 111 1.89 -31.00 -2.77
CA LEU A 111 2.62 -30.75 -1.51
C LEU A 111 2.84 -29.26 -1.23
N VAL A 112 2.70 -28.39 -2.23
CA VAL A 112 2.84 -26.93 -2.05
C VAL A 112 1.64 -26.41 -1.25
N PRO A 113 1.85 -25.66 -0.15
CA PRO A 113 0.77 -25.05 0.62
C PRO A 113 0.07 -23.94 -0.17
N ASP A 114 -1.23 -23.76 0.06
CA ASP A 114 -1.94 -22.55 -0.41
C ASP A 114 -1.71 -21.42 0.59
N VAL A 115 -0.56 -20.76 0.44
CA VAL A 115 -0.10 -19.70 1.33
C VAL A 115 -1.05 -18.49 1.38
N ARG A 116 -1.83 -18.25 0.32
CA ARG A 116 -2.89 -17.22 0.33
C ARG A 116 -4.06 -17.65 1.18
N ALA A 117 -4.46 -18.92 1.13
CA ALA A 117 -5.50 -19.47 2.02
C ALA A 117 -5.07 -19.45 3.50
N GLU A 118 -3.79 -19.69 3.80
CA GLU A 118 -3.25 -19.60 5.17
C GLU A 118 -3.32 -18.17 5.74
N LEU A 119 -2.89 -17.14 5.00
CA LEU A 119 -3.07 -15.74 5.43
C LEU A 119 -4.55 -15.37 5.64
N ARG A 120 -5.41 -15.77 4.71
CA ARG A 120 -6.87 -15.57 4.84
C ARG A 120 -7.42 -16.23 6.11
N ALA A 121 -6.93 -17.42 6.48
CA ALA A 121 -7.36 -18.13 7.67
C ALA A 121 -6.92 -17.38 8.95
N ILE A 122 -5.67 -16.93 9.01
CA ILE A 122 -5.14 -16.11 10.12
C ILE A 122 -6.00 -14.86 10.32
N VAL A 123 -6.23 -14.08 9.26
CA VAL A 123 -7.07 -12.86 9.33
C VAL A 123 -8.50 -13.18 9.79
N GLN A 124 -9.10 -14.27 9.32
CA GLN A 124 -10.43 -14.71 9.75
C GLN A 124 -10.49 -15.12 11.22
N GLU A 125 -9.45 -15.74 11.75
CA GLU A 125 -9.38 -16.17 13.15
C GLU A 125 -9.16 -14.97 14.08
N LEU A 126 -8.19 -14.11 13.77
CA LEU A 126 -7.92 -12.87 14.52
C LEU A 126 -9.13 -11.94 14.54
N SER A 127 -9.77 -11.70 13.40
CA SER A 127 -10.98 -10.86 13.31
C SER A 127 -12.16 -11.46 14.09
N ARG A 128 -12.38 -12.78 13.99
CA ARG A 128 -13.45 -13.48 14.74
C ARG A 128 -13.22 -13.37 16.25
N TYR A 129 -11.98 -13.57 16.70
CA TYR A 129 -11.62 -13.40 18.11
C TYR A 129 -11.84 -11.94 18.56
N ALA A 130 -11.34 -10.98 17.80
CA ALA A 130 -11.45 -9.58 18.14
C ALA A 130 -12.90 -9.09 18.20
N ARG A 131 -13.73 -9.41 17.19
CA ARG A 131 -15.14 -9.00 17.14
C ARG A 131 -16.00 -9.73 18.18
N ALA A 132 -15.62 -10.95 18.61
CA ALA A 132 -16.27 -11.61 19.75
C ALA A 132 -16.02 -10.87 21.09
N ARG A 133 -14.84 -10.23 21.23
CA ARG A 133 -14.46 -9.46 22.43
C ARG A 133 -14.91 -7.99 22.36
N GLN A 134 -14.88 -7.39 21.19
CA GLN A 134 -15.24 -5.99 20.89
C GLN A 134 -15.99 -5.95 19.55
N PRO A 135 -17.33 -5.95 19.52
CA PRO A 135 -18.11 -6.09 18.28
C PRO A 135 -17.84 -5.05 17.19
N GLY A 136 -17.37 -3.85 17.56
CA GLY A 136 -16.96 -2.79 16.63
C GLY A 136 -15.44 -2.71 16.41
N PHE A 137 -14.70 -3.81 16.56
CA PHE A 137 -13.26 -3.83 16.32
C PHE A 137 -12.98 -3.82 14.81
N ALA A 138 -12.32 -2.77 14.34
CA ALA A 138 -11.99 -2.59 12.92
C ALA A 138 -10.78 -3.45 12.49
N VAL A 139 -10.78 -3.92 11.25
CA VAL A 139 -9.71 -4.71 10.64
C VAL A 139 -9.46 -4.20 9.22
N LEU A 140 -8.32 -3.55 9.02
CA LEU A 140 -7.80 -3.18 7.69
C LEU A 140 -6.72 -4.19 7.27
N ALA A 141 -6.59 -4.43 5.96
CA ALA A 141 -5.66 -5.42 5.40
C ALA A 141 -4.62 -4.76 4.48
N ARG A 142 -3.41 -4.47 4.99
CA ARG A 142 -2.28 -3.93 4.22
C ARG A 142 -1.62 -5.03 3.39
N GLY A 143 -1.36 -4.77 2.12
CA GLY A 143 -0.90 -5.78 1.15
C GLY A 143 -1.95 -6.86 0.79
N GLY A 144 -3.15 -6.81 1.39
CA GLY A 144 -4.15 -7.88 1.30
C GLY A 144 -5.00 -7.90 0.03
N ALA A 145 -4.89 -6.90 -0.86
CA ALA A 145 -5.72 -6.82 -2.06
C ALA A 145 -5.66 -8.08 -2.97
N PRO A 146 -4.49 -8.72 -3.23
CA PRO A 146 -4.41 -9.98 -3.99
C PRO A 146 -5.01 -11.20 -3.27
N LEU A 147 -5.46 -11.05 -2.01
CA LEU A 147 -6.20 -12.06 -1.26
C LEU A 147 -7.72 -11.88 -1.38
N ALA A 148 -8.22 -10.76 -1.91
CA ALA A 148 -9.65 -10.50 -2.09
C ALA A 148 -10.35 -11.51 -3.00
N PHE A 149 -9.64 -12.04 -4.00
CA PHE A 149 -10.16 -12.97 -5.01
C PHE A 149 -9.34 -14.26 -5.08
N ARG A 150 -9.98 -15.37 -5.44
CA ARG A 150 -9.32 -16.66 -5.65
C ARG A 150 -8.39 -16.61 -6.87
N SER A 151 -7.13 -17.05 -6.69
CA SER A 151 -6.10 -17.00 -7.74
C SER A 151 -6.07 -18.26 -8.59
N ARG A 152 -5.55 -18.15 -9.82
CA ARG A 152 -5.26 -19.31 -10.69
C ARG A 152 -4.35 -20.33 -10.01
N ARG A 153 -3.36 -19.86 -9.25
CA ARG A 153 -2.46 -20.74 -8.47
C ARG A 153 -3.21 -21.60 -7.46
N ALA A 154 -4.18 -21.05 -6.73
CA ALA A 154 -5.01 -21.84 -5.80
C ALA A 154 -5.79 -22.95 -6.54
N ALA A 155 -6.32 -22.66 -7.72
CA ALA A 155 -6.98 -23.64 -8.59
C ALA A 155 -6.02 -24.77 -9.06
N VAL A 156 -4.79 -24.44 -9.47
CA VAL A 156 -3.79 -25.45 -9.86
C VAL A 156 -3.42 -26.36 -8.68
N LEU A 157 -3.19 -25.78 -7.50
CA LEU A 157 -2.91 -26.54 -6.27
C LEU A 157 -4.06 -27.47 -5.88
N GLU A 158 -5.30 -27.01 -6.00
CA GLU A 158 -6.49 -27.82 -5.73
C GLU A 158 -6.66 -28.96 -6.74
N ALA A 159 -6.53 -28.67 -8.04
CA ALA A 159 -6.58 -29.68 -9.10
C ALA A 159 -5.54 -30.78 -8.90
N ALA A 160 -4.31 -30.43 -8.54
CA ALA A 160 -3.25 -31.38 -8.22
C ALA A 160 -3.59 -32.29 -7.02
N ARG A 161 -4.24 -31.74 -5.98
CA ARG A 161 -4.69 -32.52 -4.81
C ARG A 161 -5.87 -33.45 -5.15
N ILE A 162 -6.85 -32.99 -5.93
CA ILE A 162 -7.98 -33.79 -6.42
C ILE A 162 -7.49 -34.96 -7.27
N ALA A 163 -6.60 -34.70 -8.23
CA ALA A 163 -6.00 -35.72 -9.08
C ALA A 163 -5.18 -36.73 -8.26
N ARG A 164 -4.39 -36.25 -7.28
CA ARG A 164 -3.61 -37.10 -6.38
C ARG A 164 -4.48 -37.99 -5.49
N ALA A 165 -5.65 -37.50 -5.07
CA ALA A 165 -6.64 -38.25 -4.29
C ALA A 165 -7.48 -39.23 -5.13
N GLY A 166 -7.38 -39.20 -6.47
CA GLY A 166 -8.20 -40.00 -7.37
C GLY A 166 -9.68 -39.57 -7.38
N GLN A 167 -9.97 -38.33 -7.01
CA GLN A 167 -11.33 -37.81 -6.83
C GLN A 167 -11.93 -37.18 -8.10
N GLY A 168 -11.15 -37.06 -9.17
CA GLY A 168 -11.58 -36.53 -10.46
C GLY A 168 -10.45 -35.79 -11.17
N ASN A 169 -10.83 -34.91 -12.11
CA ASN A 169 -9.95 -33.96 -12.76
C ASN A 169 -10.64 -32.59 -12.72
N LEU A 170 -10.00 -31.60 -12.11
CA LEU A 170 -10.40 -30.20 -12.18
C LEU A 170 -9.49 -29.51 -13.19
N ASP A 171 -10.07 -28.83 -14.17
CA ASP A 171 -9.32 -27.94 -15.06
C ASP A 171 -9.16 -26.57 -14.37
N PRO A 172 -7.93 -26.13 -14.03
CA PRO A 172 -7.69 -24.87 -13.32
C PRO A 172 -8.12 -23.61 -14.08
N ASP A 173 -8.25 -23.70 -15.41
CA ASP A 173 -8.66 -22.58 -16.27
C ASP A 173 -10.18 -22.60 -16.56
N SER A 174 -10.90 -23.63 -16.10
CA SER A 174 -12.35 -23.71 -16.24
C SER A 174 -13.10 -22.84 -15.21
N PRO A 175 -14.32 -22.36 -15.51
CA PRO A 175 -15.15 -21.61 -14.54
C PRO A 175 -15.40 -22.38 -13.24
N ALA A 176 -15.43 -23.72 -13.28
CA ALA A 176 -15.61 -24.56 -12.11
C ALA A 176 -14.44 -24.49 -11.10
N ALA A 177 -13.29 -23.93 -11.50
CA ALA A 177 -12.15 -23.71 -10.62
C ALA A 177 -12.27 -22.42 -9.78
N GLY A 178 -13.28 -21.58 -10.02
CA GLY A 178 -13.60 -20.40 -9.21
C GLY A 178 -12.55 -19.29 -9.25
N VAL A 179 -11.70 -19.23 -10.29
CA VAL A 179 -10.68 -18.18 -10.41
C VAL A 179 -11.37 -16.82 -10.58
N GLY A 180 -10.94 -15.82 -9.79
CA GLY A 180 -11.56 -14.50 -9.74
C GLY A 180 -12.79 -14.40 -8.81
N GLU A 181 -13.28 -15.51 -8.24
CA GLU A 181 -14.38 -15.46 -7.27
C GLU A 181 -13.96 -14.73 -5.97
N PRO A 182 -14.85 -13.93 -5.35
CA PRO A 182 -14.57 -13.27 -4.08
C PRO A 182 -14.29 -14.27 -2.95
N ALA A 183 -13.22 -14.05 -2.20
CA ALA A 183 -12.85 -14.84 -1.02
C ALA A 183 -13.75 -14.46 0.17
N SER A 184 -15.04 -14.78 0.09
CA SER A 184 -16.12 -14.29 0.96
C SER A 184 -15.84 -14.39 2.47
N GLY A 185 -15.22 -15.47 2.95
CA GLY A 185 -14.83 -15.62 4.36
C GLY A 185 -13.78 -14.61 4.82
N PHE A 186 -12.80 -14.31 3.98
CA PHE A 186 -11.78 -13.28 4.22
C PHE A 186 -12.39 -11.87 4.09
N LEU A 187 -13.22 -11.63 3.08
CA LEU A 187 -13.89 -10.36 2.89
C LEU A 187 -14.85 -10.02 4.05
N ALA A 188 -15.53 -11.02 4.63
CA ALA A 188 -16.36 -10.85 5.82
C ALA A 188 -15.56 -10.64 7.12
N ALA A 189 -14.24 -10.80 7.10
CA ALA A 189 -13.37 -10.59 8.25
C ALA A 189 -12.77 -9.17 8.31
N ILE A 190 -12.78 -8.42 7.21
CA ILE A 190 -12.12 -7.12 7.08
C ILE A 190 -13.14 -6.01 6.78
N ASP A 191 -12.80 -4.76 7.15
CA ASP A 191 -13.59 -3.57 6.81
C ASP A 191 -12.92 -2.75 5.68
N GLY A 192 -11.67 -3.08 5.31
CA GLY A 192 -10.94 -2.37 4.26
C GLY A 192 -9.58 -2.94 3.88
N PHE A 193 -9.03 -2.42 2.79
CA PHE A 193 -7.69 -2.68 2.28
C PHE A 193 -6.78 -1.45 2.40
N VAL A 194 -5.48 -1.71 2.62
CA VAL A 194 -4.43 -0.69 2.52
C VAL A 194 -3.45 -1.12 1.44
N ILE A 195 -3.11 -0.20 0.55
CA ILE A 195 -2.26 -0.44 -0.63
C ILE A 195 -1.02 0.46 -0.51
N ASP A 196 0.17 -0.08 -0.71
CA ASP A 196 1.41 0.70 -0.66
C ASP A 196 1.75 1.25 -2.05
N GLY A 197 1.86 2.57 -2.20
CA GLY A 197 2.31 3.25 -3.42
C GLY A 197 1.29 3.37 -4.56
N GLN A 198 -0.03 3.43 -4.28
CA GLN A 198 -1.04 3.49 -5.34
C GLN A 198 -1.02 4.77 -6.18
N PHE A 199 -0.42 5.86 -5.69
CA PHE A 199 -0.45 7.17 -6.36
C PHE A 199 0.93 7.75 -6.66
N CYS A 200 1.95 7.43 -5.87
CA CYS A 200 3.33 7.93 -5.97
C CYS A 200 4.28 6.95 -6.65
N GLY A 201 3.98 6.59 -7.89
CA GLY A 201 4.85 5.74 -8.71
C GLY A 201 4.07 5.01 -9.79
N GLU A 202 4.50 3.78 -10.08
CA GLU A 202 3.70 2.84 -10.85
C GLU A 202 2.75 2.10 -9.90
N PRO A 203 1.42 2.18 -10.11
CA PRO A 203 0.46 1.65 -9.15
C PRO A 203 0.46 0.12 -9.12
N PRO A 204 0.58 -0.51 -7.93
CA PRO A 204 0.58 -1.97 -7.80
C PRO A 204 -0.80 -2.58 -8.08
N VAL A 205 -1.88 -1.82 -7.92
CA VAL A 205 -3.24 -2.23 -8.30
C VAL A 205 -3.67 -1.47 -9.54
N SER A 206 -4.23 -2.17 -10.53
CA SER A 206 -4.74 -1.55 -11.76
C SER A 206 -5.97 -0.70 -11.48
N ASP A 207 -6.28 0.30 -12.32
CA ASP A 207 -7.52 1.07 -12.17
C ASP A 207 -8.78 0.17 -12.26
N GLU A 208 -8.72 -0.90 -13.07
CA GLU A 208 -9.79 -1.91 -13.20
C GLU A 208 -9.96 -2.69 -11.88
N ASP A 209 -8.87 -3.19 -11.30
CA ASP A 209 -8.91 -3.93 -10.05
C ASP A 209 -9.24 -3.04 -8.85
N LEU A 210 -8.85 -1.76 -8.90
CA LEU A 210 -9.23 -0.78 -7.89
C LEU A 210 -10.75 -0.51 -7.91
N VAL A 211 -11.37 -0.43 -9.09
CA VAL A 211 -12.83 -0.40 -9.23
C VAL A 211 -13.46 -1.69 -8.69
N ARG A 212 -12.92 -2.87 -9.04
CA ARG A 212 -13.41 -4.16 -8.52
C ARG A 212 -13.31 -4.28 -6.99
N LEU A 213 -12.31 -3.64 -6.36
CA LEU A 213 -12.19 -3.54 -4.91
C LEU A 213 -13.17 -2.53 -4.31
N ALA A 214 -13.42 -1.41 -4.98
CA ALA A 214 -14.39 -0.40 -4.54
C ALA A 214 -15.84 -0.96 -4.56
N ASP A 215 -16.17 -1.79 -5.55
CA ASP A 215 -17.45 -2.51 -5.65
C ASP A 215 -17.72 -3.46 -4.47
N LEU A 216 -16.71 -3.80 -3.66
CA LEU A 216 -16.88 -4.59 -2.43
C LEU A 216 -17.48 -3.77 -1.26
N ASN A 217 -17.69 -2.46 -1.44
CA ASN A 217 -18.11 -1.52 -0.38
C ASN A 217 -17.18 -1.61 0.85
N MET A 218 -15.88 -1.55 0.60
CA MET A 218 -14.83 -1.60 1.62
C MET A 218 -14.10 -0.27 1.70
N VAL A 219 -13.50 0.03 2.85
CA VAL A 219 -12.57 1.16 2.95
C VAL A 219 -11.33 0.85 2.13
N LEU A 220 -10.95 1.78 1.26
CA LEU A 220 -9.70 1.72 0.51
C LEU A 220 -8.79 2.84 0.99
N ALA A 221 -7.61 2.48 1.46
CA ALA A 221 -6.56 3.40 1.87
C ALA A 221 -5.28 3.15 1.07
N SER A 222 -4.46 4.19 0.91
CA SER A 222 -3.11 4.07 0.35
C SER A 222 -2.07 4.70 1.27
N ILE A 223 -0.87 4.11 1.30
CA ILE A 223 0.32 4.63 1.96
C ILE A 223 1.33 4.96 0.87
N ASP A 224 1.69 6.23 0.71
CA ASP A 224 2.48 6.70 -0.43
C ASP A 224 3.75 7.46 0.01
N HIS A 225 4.91 6.91 -0.34
CA HIS A 225 6.21 7.54 -0.15
C HIS A 225 6.62 8.31 -1.41
N CYS A 226 6.41 9.63 -1.42
CA CYS A 226 6.48 10.42 -2.64
C CYS A 226 7.82 11.12 -2.83
N ALA A 227 8.36 11.11 -4.06
CA ALA A 227 9.67 11.70 -4.36
C ALA A 227 9.75 13.24 -4.16
N SER A 228 8.61 13.95 -4.04
CA SER A 228 8.57 15.36 -3.69
C SER A 228 7.20 15.80 -3.12
N PRO A 229 7.12 16.96 -2.44
CA PRO A 229 5.85 17.52 -1.98
C PRO A 229 4.84 17.80 -3.09
N ASP A 230 5.28 18.22 -4.29
CA ASP A 230 4.40 18.46 -5.43
C ASP A 230 3.70 17.17 -5.90
N ILE A 231 4.44 16.04 -5.88
CA ILE A 231 3.92 14.72 -6.21
C ILE A 231 2.98 14.23 -5.08
N ALA A 232 3.34 14.45 -3.82
CA ALA A 232 2.49 14.14 -2.67
C ALA A 232 1.12 14.87 -2.74
N ASP A 233 1.11 16.14 -3.13
CA ASP A 233 -0.13 16.90 -3.29
C ASP A 233 -0.97 16.44 -4.49
N GLU A 234 -0.35 15.97 -5.57
CA GLU A 234 -1.08 15.32 -6.66
C GLU A 234 -1.66 13.97 -6.25
N ALA A 235 -0.90 13.16 -5.50
CA ALA A 235 -1.39 11.90 -4.94
C ALA A 235 -2.63 12.11 -4.05
N ARG A 236 -2.58 13.10 -3.14
CA ARG A 236 -3.74 13.49 -2.31
C ARG A 236 -4.95 13.94 -3.14
N ARG A 237 -4.75 14.67 -4.25
CA ARG A 237 -5.83 15.04 -5.19
C ARG A 237 -6.43 13.82 -5.88
N ARG A 238 -5.59 12.90 -6.38
CA ARG A 238 -6.02 11.69 -7.09
C ARG A 238 -6.77 10.73 -6.16
N ALA A 239 -6.22 10.44 -4.97
CA ALA A 239 -6.87 9.61 -3.96
C ALA A 239 -8.26 10.15 -3.58
N ARG A 240 -8.35 11.44 -3.27
CA ARG A 240 -9.64 12.09 -2.95
C ARG A 240 -10.65 12.03 -4.11
N THR A 241 -10.19 12.07 -5.36
CA THR A 241 -11.05 11.95 -6.55
C THR A 241 -11.54 10.52 -6.74
N ALA A 242 -10.72 9.52 -6.40
CA ALA A 242 -11.07 8.10 -6.42
C ALA A 242 -11.86 7.64 -5.17
N GLY A 243 -11.98 8.49 -4.14
CA GLY A 243 -12.66 8.15 -2.88
C GLY A 243 -11.79 7.38 -1.87
N LEU A 244 -10.47 7.32 -2.08
CA LEU A 244 -9.54 6.65 -1.18
C LEU A 244 -9.10 7.54 -0.02
N LEU A 245 -8.89 6.93 1.15
CA LEU A 245 -8.05 7.48 2.20
C LEU A 245 -6.58 7.43 1.74
N ILE A 246 -5.75 8.35 2.22
CA ILE A 246 -4.32 8.34 1.91
C ILE A 246 -3.49 8.89 3.07
N HIS A 247 -2.43 8.17 3.41
CA HIS A 247 -1.28 8.70 4.15
C HIS A 247 -0.15 8.98 3.15
N VAL A 248 0.51 10.14 3.28
CA VAL A 248 1.54 10.55 2.33
C VAL A 248 2.69 11.26 3.02
N ASP A 249 3.89 10.74 2.82
CA ASP A 249 5.16 11.34 3.23
C ASP A 249 6.09 11.59 2.01
N THR A 250 7.32 12.01 2.29
CA THR A 250 8.40 12.10 1.30
C THR A 250 9.70 11.46 1.81
N ASP A 251 9.61 10.43 2.67
CA ASP A 251 10.76 9.69 3.16
C ASP A 251 11.13 8.58 2.17
N PRO A 252 12.28 8.64 1.47
CA PRO A 252 12.64 7.65 0.46
C PRO A 252 13.03 6.28 1.06
N GLN A 253 13.04 6.13 2.38
CA GLN A 253 13.19 4.85 3.07
C GLN A 253 11.83 4.27 3.52
N GLY A 254 10.74 5.02 3.43
CA GLY A 254 9.41 4.59 3.84
C GLY A 254 9.27 4.25 5.33
N ARG A 255 10.02 4.91 6.22
CA ARG A 255 10.02 4.59 7.67
C ARG A 255 8.71 4.85 8.39
N LEU A 256 7.82 5.69 7.82
CA LEU A 256 6.59 6.15 8.46
C LEU A 256 6.89 6.74 9.85
N ASP A 257 7.82 7.70 9.89
CA ASP A 257 8.43 8.24 11.13
C ASP A 257 8.10 9.71 11.44
N ASP A 258 7.35 10.39 10.57
CA ASP A 258 6.96 11.80 10.76
C ASP A 258 5.47 11.98 11.11
N ILE A 259 5.19 13.01 11.91
CA ILE A 259 3.84 13.47 12.18
C ILE A 259 3.63 14.80 11.43
N PRO A 260 2.77 14.83 10.38
CA PRO A 260 2.55 16.05 9.61
C PRO A 260 2.14 17.23 10.50
N THR A 261 2.89 18.34 10.38
CA THR A 261 2.58 19.60 11.08
C THR A 261 1.40 20.36 10.46
N GLU A 262 1.03 19.99 9.23
CA GLU A 262 -0.12 20.53 8.52
C GLU A 262 -1.44 19.87 8.96
N ARG A 263 -2.57 20.53 8.64
CA ARG A 263 -3.89 19.93 8.89
C ARG A 263 -4.17 18.83 7.86
N PRO A 264 -4.78 17.69 8.26
CA PRO A 264 -5.11 16.65 7.31
C PRO A 264 -6.03 17.15 6.21
N TRP A 265 -5.81 16.66 5.00
CA TRP A 265 -6.80 16.80 3.94
C TRP A 265 -8.07 16.04 4.35
N GLY A 266 -9.24 16.66 4.19
CA GLY A 266 -10.50 16.08 4.67
C GLY A 266 -10.77 16.25 6.18
N GLU A 267 -9.98 17.09 6.89
CA GLU A 267 -10.19 17.38 8.32
C GLU A 267 -11.67 17.70 8.62
N ASN A 268 -12.21 17.03 9.63
CA ASN A 268 -13.60 17.18 10.04
C ASN A 268 -13.75 17.01 11.56
N ALA A 269 -14.80 17.63 12.10
CA ALA A 269 -15.16 17.56 13.51
C ALA A 269 -16.20 16.45 13.80
N ASP A 270 -16.41 15.52 12.86
CA ASP A 270 -17.34 14.41 13.04
C ASP A 270 -16.72 13.35 13.98
N ASN A 271 -17.56 12.68 14.77
CA ASN A 271 -17.14 11.56 15.61
C ASN A 271 -17.04 10.30 14.76
N ILE A 272 -15.87 9.69 14.70
CA ILE A 272 -15.60 8.49 13.90
C ILE A 272 -15.72 7.26 14.80
N THR A 273 -16.62 6.35 14.43
CA THR A 273 -16.85 5.06 15.10
C THR A 273 -16.74 3.86 14.16
N ASP A 274 -16.67 4.10 12.85
CA ASP A 274 -16.55 3.09 11.80
C ASP A 274 -15.54 3.59 10.75
N PRO A 275 -14.64 2.74 10.21
CA PRO A 275 -13.67 3.15 9.19
C PRO A 275 -14.29 3.84 7.96
N GLN A 276 -15.51 3.47 7.54
CA GLN A 276 -16.19 4.07 6.37
C GLN A 276 -16.59 5.54 6.58
N GLN A 277 -16.54 6.04 7.83
CA GLN A 277 -16.82 7.44 8.16
C GLN A 277 -15.59 8.34 8.01
N ALA A 278 -14.40 7.75 7.96
CA ALA A 278 -13.14 8.49 7.91
C ALA A 278 -12.95 9.24 6.59
N ARG A 279 -12.16 10.33 6.64
CA ARG A 279 -11.74 11.12 5.48
C ARG A 279 -10.22 11.35 5.45
N SER A 280 -9.52 10.91 6.49
CA SER A 280 -8.09 11.13 6.70
C SER A 280 -7.47 10.02 7.57
N ILE A 281 -6.27 9.57 7.20
CA ILE A 281 -5.52 8.53 7.92
C ILE A 281 -4.08 9.02 8.14
N LEU A 282 -3.53 8.73 9.31
CA LEU A 282 -2.11 8.90 9.64
C LEU A 282 -1.58 7.55 10.10
N VAL A 283 -0.54 7.07 9.42
CA VAL A 283 0.21 5.85 9.78
C VAL A 283 1.55 6.30 10.35
N LEU A 284 1.98 5.72 11.47
CA LEU A 284 3.26 5.98 12.11
C LEU A 284 3.77 4.66 12.69
N GLU A 285 4.79 4.07 12.07
CA GLU A 285 5.33 2.75 12.43
C GLU A 285 6.64 2.90 13.20
N ASP A 286 7.59 3.73 12.73
CA ASP A 286 8.80 4.07 13.49
C ASP A 286 8.67 5.43 14.20
N ALA A 287 8.33 5.45 15.50
CA ALA A 287 8.39 6.71 16.28
C ALA A 287 9.69 6.86 17.11
N SER A 288 10.73 6.06 16.85
CA SER A 288 11.96 6.02 17.67
C SER A 288 12.62 7.40 17.83
N GLY A 289 12.53 8.25 16.80
CA GLY A 289 13.01 9.63 16.80
C GLY A 289 12.39 10.56 17.86
N PHE A 290 11.22 10.22 18.42
CA PHE A 290 10.59 11.00 19.50
C PHE A 290 11.26 10.79 20.87
N GLY A 291 11.91 9.63 21.10
CA GLY A 291 12.67 9.29 22.31
C GLY A 291 11.87 9.11 23.62
N ASP A 292 10.75 9.82 23.79
CA ASP A 292 9.86 9.76 24.96
C ASP A 292 8.39 9.65 24.55
N VAL A 293 7.65 8.75 25.19
CA VAL A 293 6.25 8.47 24.86
C VAL A 293 5.36 9.70 25.09
N SER A 294 5.67 10.54 26.09
CA SER A 294 4.89 11.75 26.39
C SER A 294 5.01 12.79 25.27
N LEU A 295 6.18 12.87 24.61
CA LEU A 295 6.41 13.75 23.46
C LEU A 295 5.61 13.26 22.25
N LEU A 296 5.67 11.96 21.96
CA LEU A 296 4.90 11.32 20.91
C LEU A 296 3.38 11.50 21.10
N ILE A 297 2.85 11.19 22.28
CA ILE A 297 1.43 11.36 22.60
C ILE A 297 1.04 12.84 22.56
N GLY A 298 1.91 13.75 23.00
CA GLY A 298 1.72 15.18 22.83
C GLY A 298 1.55 15.59 21.37
N ALA A 299 2.45 15.15 20.48
CA ALA A 299 2.40 15.45 19.05
C ALA A 299 1.17 14.84 18.37
N LEU A 300 0.88 13.55 18.59
CA LEU A 300 -0.28 12.87 18.01
C LEU A 300 -1.61 13.49 18.47
N ARG A 301 -1.71 14.01 19.71
CA ARG A 301 -2.89 14.74 20.21
C ARG A 301 -3.10 16.10 19.55
N GLU A 302 -2.08 16.69 18.92
CA GLU A 302 -2.21 17.94 18.18
C GLU A 302 -2.72 17.73 16.73
N THR A 303 -2.94 16.49 16.30
CA THR A 303 -3.47 16.16 14.96
C THR A 303 -4.99 15.96 14.96
N ASN A 304 -5.60 16.01 13.77
CA ASN A 304 -7.06 15.86 13.57
C ASN A 304 -7.44 14.71 12.61
N HIS A 305 -6.52 13.77 12.33
CA HIS A 305 -6.79 12.61 11.48
C HIS A 305 -7.93 11.74 12.05
N ASP A 306 -8.76 11.15 11.17
CA ASP A 306 -9.92 10.33 11.53
C ASP A 306 -9.55 8.91 11.98
N ILE A 307 -8.44 8.41 11.44
CA ILE A 307 -7.79 7.15 11.82
C ILE A 307 -6.32 7.46 12.14
N LEU A 308 -5.86 7.02 13.29
CA LEU A 308 -4.43 6.80 13.54
C LEU A 308 -4.15 5.29 13.43
N VAL A 309 -3.10 4.92 12.70
CA VAL A 309 -2.49 3.59 12.77
C VAL A 309 -1.11 3.76 13.38
N LEU A 310 -0.83 3.00 14.44
CA LEU A 310 0.41 3.10 15.23
C LEU A 310 0.98 1.72 15.48
N ASP A 311 2.30 1.58 15.47
CA ASP A 311 2.94 0.43 16.10
C ASP A 311 2.59 0.40 17.62
N PRO A 312 2.09 -0.71 18.20
CA PRO A 312 1.95 -0.87 19.65
C PRO A 312 3.24 -0.57 20.45
N PHE A 313 4.39 -0.74 19.82
CA PHE A 313 5.77 -0.62 20.29
C PHE A 313 6.53 0.52 19.59
N VAL A 314 5.84 1.62 19.26
CA VAL A 314 6.34 2.90 18.70
C VAL A 314 7.76 3.39 19.11
N LEU A 315 8.36 2.96 20.23
CA LEU A 315 9.71 3.35 20.66
C LEU A 315 10.63 2.13 20.86
N GLY A 316 10.53 1.13 19.97
CA GLY A 316 11.13 -0.20 20.17
C GLY A 316 10.43 -0.93 21.32
N GLU A 317 11.16 -1.66 22.16
CA GLU A 317 10.65 -2.48 23.29
C GLU A 317 9.61 -1.82 24.26
N LYS A 318 9.37 -0.51 24.17
CA LYS A 318 8.42 0.24 25.01
C LYS A 318 7.01 0.27 24.41
N ALA A 319 6.16 -0.64 24.91
CA ALA A 319 4.71 -0.62 24.65
C ALA A 319 4.06 0.74 24.96
N LEU A 320 3.09 1.14 24.14
CA LEU A 320 2.05 2.09 24.54
C LEU A 320 1.25 1.52 25.72
N ALA A 321 0.91 2.37 26.69
CA ALA A 321 -0.03 2.00 27.74
C ALA A 321 -1.47 2.21 27.26
N ALA A 322 -2.43 1.44 27.80
CA ALA A 322 -3.85 1.60 27.50
C ALA A 322 -4.39 3.02 27.82
N GLN A 323 -3.72 3.79 28.68
CA GLN A 323 -4.04 5.22 28.86
C GLN A 323 -3.71 6.06 27.62
N HIS A 324 -2.56 5.83 27.00
CA HIS A 324 -2.14 6.56 25.79
C HIS A 324 -3.13 6.35 24.66
N VAL A 325 -3.53 5.09 24.40
CA VAL A 325 -4.56 4.77 23.40
C VAL A 325 -5.88 5.47 23.72
N ARG A 326 -6.32 5.50 24.99
CA ARG A 326 -7.53 6.24 25.40
C ARG A 326 -7.44 7.75 25.19
N GLU A 327 -6.29 8.36 25.43
CA GLU A 327 -6.06 9.79 25.17
C GLU A 327 -6.06 10.09 23.66
N LEU A 328 -5.48 9.20 22.86
CA LEU A 328 -5.42 9.33 21.41
C LEU A 328 -6.76 9.14 20.69
N ARG A 329 -7.79 8.58 21.32
CA ARG A 329 -9.14 8.44 20.73
C ARG A 329 -9.86 9.76 20.44
N TYR A 330 -9.25 10.90 20.76
CA TYR A 330 -9.78 12.22 20.46
C TYR A 330 -8.82 13.01 19.55
N LYS A 331 -9.39 13.65 18.53
CA LYS A 331 -8.74 14.65 17.69
C LYS A 331 -8.41 15.88 18.54
N LYS A 332 -7.47 16.74 18.09
CA LYS A 332 -7.23 18.07 18.71
C LYS A 332 -8.50 18.92 18.85
N LEU A 333 -9.43 18.79 17.90
CA LEU A 333 -10.75 19.45 17.92
C LEU A 333 -11.77 18.83 18.90
N GLY A 334 -11.41 17.76 19.64
CA GLY A 334 -12.22 17.13 20.68
C GLY A 334 -13.20 16.05 20.19
N ALA A 335 -13.41 15.91 18.88
CA ALA A 335 -14.21 14.82 18.32
C ALA A 335 -13.47 13.47 18.36
N ARG A 336 -14.22 12.37 18.43
CA ARG A 336 -13.69 11.01 18.45
C ARG A 336 -13.05 10.65 17.11
N ARG A 337 -11.93 9.93 17.18
CA ARG A 337 -11.27 9.23 16.06
C ARG A 337 -11.03 7.76 16.42
N LEU A 338 -10.70 6.95 15.42
CA LEU A 338 -10.23 5.58 15.62
C LEU A 338 -8.72 5.58 15.86
N VAL A 339 -8.26 4.76 16.80
CA VAL A 339 -6.84 4.44 17.00
C VAL A 339 -6.65 2.95 16.77
N MET A 340 -5.84 2.59 15.79
CA MET A 340 -5.62 1.22 15.33
C MET A 340 -4.15 0.83 15.51
N ALA A 341 -3.89 -0.44 15.79
CA ALA A 341 -2.53 -0.96 15.85
C ALA A 341 -2.09 -1.46 14.45
N ALA A 342 -0.87 -1.16 14.03
CA ALA A 342 -0.19 -1.98 13.04
C ALA A 342 0.07 -3.36 13.65
N PHE A 343 -0.13 -4.44 12.88
CA PHE A 343 0.01 -5.81 13.37
C PHE A 343 0.47 -6.74 12.25
N ASP A 344 1.75 -7.06 12.21
CA ASP A 344 2.32 -7.92 11.18
C ASP A 344 2.01 -9.41 11.45
N VAL A 345 1.55 -10.14 10.43
CA VAL A 345 1.34 -11.60 10.49
C VAL A 345 2.28 -12.39 9.58
N GLY A 346 2.99 -11.72 8.67
CA GLY A 346 3.88 -12.32 7.68
C GLY A 346 5.35 -12.27 8.07
N TYR A 347 5.74 -11.26 8.86
CA TYR A 347 7.10 -11.01 9.30
C TYR A 347 7.21 -11.02 10.84
N ALA A 348 8.39 -11.40 11.33
CA ALA A 348 8.81 -11.23 12.71
C ALA A 348 9.87 -10.12 12.78
N ASN A 349 9.68 -9.11 13.62
CA ASN A 349 10.63 -8.00 13.74
C ASN A 349 11.55 -8.20 14.96
N ALA A 350 12.83 -7.89 14.81
CA ALA A 350 13.83 -8.08 15.86
C ALA A 350 13.69 -7.11 17.06
N ASP A 351 12.96 -6.01 16.88
CA ASP A 351 12.73 -4.97 17.88
C ASP A 351 11.38 -5.12 18.61
N GLU A 352 10.61 -6.15 18.28
CA GLU A 352 9.29 -6.46 18.86
C GLU A 352 9.37 -7.17 20.22
N TYR A 353 8.35 -6.98 21.06
CA TYR A 353 8.38 -7.46 22.46
C TYR A 353 8.44 -8.99 22.61
N TYR A 354 8.01 -9.72 21.58
CA TYR A 354 8.02 -11.19 21.54
C TYR A 354 9.33 -11.76 21.02
N TRP A 355 10.26 -10.90 20.55
CA TRP A 355 11.51 -11.37 19.99
C TRP A 355 12.42 -11.92 21.10
N GLU A 356 12.76 -13.21 21.00
CA GLU A 356 13.71 -13.83 21.91
C GLU A 356 15.14 -13.59 21.41
N PRO A 357 16.07 -13.06 22.24
CA PRO A 357 17.47 -12.81 21.85
C PRO A 357 18.28 -14.06 21.45
N SER A 358 17.67 -15.25 21.51
CA SER A 358 18.25 -16.51 21.06
C SER A 358 17.82 -16.94 19.65
N TRP A 359 16.91 -16.19 19.02
CA TRP A 359 16.44 -16.46 17.66
C TRP A 359 17.50 -16.09 16.61
N ASP A 360 17.60 -16.96 15.61
CA ASP A 360 18.47 -16.86 14.44
C ASP A 360 17.76 -17.54 13.25
N LEU A 361 18.21 -17.33 12.02
CA LEU A 361 17.54 -17.90 10.84
C LEU A 361 17.48 -19.43 10.91
N GLY A 362 16.28 -19.98 10.75
CA GLY A 362 15.95 -21.40 10.94
C GLY A 362 15.78 -21.85 12.40
N THR A 363 15.99 -20.97 13.39
CA THR A 363 15.81 -21.24 14.83
C THR A 363 15.09 -20.07 15.51
N PRO A 364 13.75 -20.09 15.66
CA PRO A 364 12.84 -21.21 15.42
C PRO A 364 12.65 -21.52 13.94
N ARG A 365 12.22 -22.74 13.64
CA ARG A 365 12.14 -23.26 12.26
C ARG A 365 11.32 -22.37 11.30
N TRP A 366 10.35 -21.63 11.83
CA TRP A 366 9.48 -20.77 11.05
C TRP A 366 10.12 -19.42 10.70
N LEU A 367 11.24 -19.03 11.32
CA LEU A 367 11.97 -17.79 11.06
C LEU A 367 12.89 -18.02 9.85
N SER A 368 12.45 -17.67 8.65
CA SER A 368 13.04 -18.21 7.41
C SER A 368 14.18 -17.37 6.83
N ALA A 369 14.01 -16.06 6.71
CA ALA A 369 14.94 -15.17 6.01
C ALA A 369 14.77 -13.72 6.46
N THR A 370 15.77 -12.84 6.26
CA THR A 370 15.62 -11.40 6.46
C THR A 370 14.83 -10.77 5.30
N ALA A 371 13.93 -9.84 5.60
CA ALA A 371 13.19 -9.08 4.58
C ALA A 371 14.03 -7.90 4.09
N LEU A 372 14.54 -7.97 2.86
CA LEU A 372 15.27 -6.86 2.25
C LEU A 372 14.34 -5.64 2.10
N GLY A 373 14.83 -4.47 2.49
CA GLY A 373 14.05 -3.22 2.46
C GLY A 373 13.18 -2.96 3.69
N ARG A 374 12.95 -3.95 4.58
CA ARG A 374 12.29 -3.77 5.89
C ARG A 374 13.32 -4.05 7.01
N PRO A 375 14.01 -3.02 7.56
CA PRO A 375 15.02 -3.22 8.62
C PRO A 375 14.46 -3.97 9.83
N GLY A 376 15.23 -4.92 10.38
CA GLY A 376 14.80 -5.73 11.53
C GLY A 376 13.74 -6.80 11.22
N ALA A 377 13.10 -6.77 10.05
CA ALA A 377 12.04 -7.71 9.69
C ALA A 377 12.57 -9.02 9.10
N HIS A 378 11.92 -10.12 9.44
CA HIS A 378 12.25 -11.47 8.98
C HIS A 378 11.00 -12.21 8.50
N PHE A 379 11.05 -12.81 7.31
CA PHE A 379 9.98 -13.63 6.77
C PHE A 379 9.68 -14.83 7.68
N THR A 380 8.40 -15.05 7.95
CA THR A 380 7.93 -16.22 8.69
C THR A 380 7.26 -17.25 7.76
N GLU A 381 7.43 -18.53 8.08
CA GLU A 381 6.50 -19.59 7.65
C GLU A 381 5.18 -19.37 8.38
N PHE A 382 4.38 -18.39 7.95
CA PHE A 382 3.23 -17.92 8.74
C PHE A 382 2.14 -18.99 8.97
N TRP A 383 2.16 -20.07 8.19
CA TRP A 383 1.32 -21.25 8.40
C TRP A 383 1.72 -22.12 9.60
N ASP A 384 2.94 -21.97 10.13
CA ASP A 384 3.50 -22.79 11.21
C ASP A 384 2.70 -22.63 12.52
N PRO A 385 2.33 -23.74 13.20
CA PRO A 385 1.55 -23.66 14.44
C PRO A 385 2.23 -22.90 15.59
N ALA A 386 3.56 -22.89 15.68
CA ALA A 386 4.26 -22.17 16.74
C ALA A 386 4.27 -20.65 16.46
N TRP A 387 4.42 -20.23 15.20
CA TRP A 387 4.23 -18.83 14.82
C TRP A 387 2.78 -18.37 15.05
N LYS A 388 1.79 -19.17 14.64
CA LYS A 388 0.37 -18.87 14.89
C LYS A 388 0.06 -18.74 16.39
N ASN A 389 0.69 -19.53 17.25
CA ASN A 389 0.58 -19.36 18.70
C ASN A 389 1.20 -18.04 19.17
N GLN A 390 2.40 -17.70 18.68
CA GLN A 390 3.08 -16.44 18.98
C GLN A 390 2.24 -15.21 18.59
N LEU A 391 1.67 -15.22 17.37
CA LEU A 391 0.72 -14.21 16.90
C LEU A 391 -0.52 -14.13 17.77
N GLY A 392 -1.08 -15.27 18.20
CA GLY A 392 -2.25 -15.30 19.07
C GLY A 392 -1.99 -14.63 20.43
N GLU A 393 -0.85 -14.91 21.05
CA GLU A 393 -0.44 -14.30 22.32
C GLU A 393 -0.17 -12.79 22.16
N TYR A 394 0.51 -12.38 21.08
CA TYR A 394 0.72 -10.97 20.76
C TYR A 394 -0.60 -10.23 20.53
N PHE A 395 -1.48 -10.78 19.71
CA PHE A 395 -2.76 -10.14 19.38
C PHE A 395 -3.63 -9.87 20.62
N VAL A 396 -3.61 -10.78 21.61
CA VAL A 396 -4.26 -10.56 22.91
C VAL A 396 -3.66 -9.37 23.66
N ALA A 397 -2.33 -9.24 23.68
CA ALA A 397 -1.64 -8.10 24.30
C ALA A 397 -2.01 -6.77 23.61
N VAL A 398 -2.05 -6.72 22.28
CA VAL A 398 -2.50 -5.54 21.52
C VAL A 398 -3.96 -5.19 21.84
N MET A 399 -4.85 -6.18 21.91
CA MET A 399 -6.24 -5.96 22.32
C MET A 399 -6.38 -5.45 23.76
N ASP A 400 -5.49 -5.86 24.68
CA ASP A 400 -5.46 -5.39 26.07
C ASP A 400 -5.05 -3.92 26.19
N LEU A 401 -4.29 -3.38 25.24
CA LEU A 401 -4.03 -1.93 25.14
C LEU A 401 -5.27 -1.12 24.76
N GLY A 402 -6.30 -1.78 24.20
CA GLY A 402 -7.60 -1.17 23.91
C GLY A 402 -7.58 -0.30 22.65
N PHE A 403 -6.90 -0.74 21.59
CA PHE A 403 -7.10 -0.16 20.26
C PHE A 403 -8.55 -0.34 19.78
N ASP A 404 -9.02 0.56 18.91
CA ASP A 404 -10.34 0.46 18.28
C ASP A 404 -10.34 -0.56 17.10
N GLY A 405 -9.17 -0.97 16.63
CA GLY A 405 -8.98 -1.99 15.59
C GLY A 405 -7.50 -2.30 15.31
N VAL A 406 -7.23 -3.08 14.25
CA VAL A 406 -5.89 -3.30 13.68
C VAL A 406 -5.83 -3.01 12.18
N MET A 407 -4.66 -2.57 11.73
CA MET A 407 -4.20 -2.74 10.35
C MET A 407 -3.31 -3.99 10.34
N ILE A 408 -3.81 -5.09 9.78
CA ILE A 408 -3.02 -6.31 9.60
C ILE A 408 -2.05 -6.08 8.43
N ASP A 409 -0.76 -6.18 8.71
CA ASP A 409 0.34 -6.08 7.75
C ASP A 409 0.99 -7.46 7.51
N GLY A 410 1.95 -7.54 6.60
CA GLY A 410 2.60 -8.77 6.18
C GLY A 410 1.76 -9.64 5.26
N LEU A 411 0.61 -9.16 4.79
CA LEU A 411 -0.24 -9.93 3.87
C LEU A 411 0.33 -9.99 2.45
N ASP A 412 1.41 -9.27 2.16
CA ASP A 412 2.22 -9.39 0.94
C ASP A 412 3.26 -10.52 1.02
N ALA A 413 3.60 -11.02 2.22
CA ALA A 413 4.65 -12.00 2.45
C ALA A 413 4.43 -13.34 1.73
N PHE A 414 3.20 -13.64 1.28
CA PHE A 414 2.95 -14.80 0.41
C PHE A 414 3.75 -14.73 -0.88
N LYS A 415 4.09 -13.55 -1.40
CA LYS A 415 4.77 -13.38 -2.70
C LYS A 415 6.10 -14.10 -2.75
N ARG A 416 6.97 -13.90 -1.74
CA ARG A 416 8.23 -14.66 -1.60
C ARG A 416 7.96 -16.16 -1.59
N TRP A 417 6.98 -16.61 -0.83
CA TRP A 417 6.65 -18.03 -0.71
C TRP A 417 6.10 -18.63 -2.01
N GLU A 418 5.32 -17.89 -2.80
CA GLU A 418 4.87 -18.31 -4.13
C GLU A 418 6.01 -18.33 -5.15
N ALA A 419 6.96 -17.39 -5.07
CA ALA A 419 8.14 -17.31 -5.92
C ALA A 419 9.12 -18.47 -5.67
N ILE A 420 9.45 -18.77 -4.40
CA ILE A 420 10.39 -19.86 -4.09
C ILE A 420 9.74 -21.26 -4.18
N MET A 421 8.43 -21.39 -3.95
CA MET A 421 7.68 -22.63 -4.21
C MET A 421 6.97 -22.55 -5.57
N ALA A 422 7.76 -22.50 -6.65
CA ALA A 422 7.24 -22.42 -8.00
C ALA A 422 6.29 -23.60 -8.32
N VAL A 423 5.22 -23.29 -9.06
CA VAL A 423 4.24 -24.26 -9.58
C VAL A 423 4.17 -24.02 -11.08
N GLU A 424 4.59 -25.01 -11.86
CA GLU A 424 4.52 -25.01 -13.34
C GLU A 424 3.08 -25.18 -13.86
#